data_AF-A0A1I7DAE6-F1
#
_entry.id   AF-A0A1I7DAE6-F1
#
_cell.length_a   1.000
_cell.length_b   1.000
_cell.length_c   1.000
_cell.angle_alpha   90.00
_cell.angle_beta   90.00
_cell.angle_gamma   90.00
#
_symmetry.space_group_name_H-M   'P 1'
#
loop_
_entity.id
_entity.type
_entity.pdbx_description
1 polymer ?
#
loop_
_entity_poly.entity_id
_entity_poly.type
_entity_poly.pdbx_seq_one_letter_code
_entity_poly.pdbx_strand_id
1 'polypeptide(L)'
;MQSAAQRKQTPKTQLCINDTTDGGAKAPPFFYALQLRRRAAKVRLHSISLPLKAIIMRETHKGSCLCGTVQFEIQATFKKFFFCHCSHCRKGTGSAHGSNLFAFDADFTCSTGEEAIKSYNVPSSRHRRSFCESCGSPVPTYDRENSFIVVPAGSLDTPVLAEPTAHIFMGSKANWDEKLEDVTKFDELPK
;
A
#
# COMPACT_ATOMS: atom_id res chain seq x y z
N MET A 1 10.79 -38.59 17.36
CA MET A 1 9.88 -38.46 18.52
C MET A 1 9.76 -36.96 18.79
N GLN A 2 8.77 -36.28 18.19
CA GLN A 2 7.45 -35.96 18.79
C GLN A 2 7.61 -35.26 20.15
N SER A 3 6.95 -34.15 20.51
CA SER A 3 5.85 -33.37 19.92
C SER A 3 5.48 -32.26 20.93
N ALA A 4 4.98 -31.11 20.43
CA ALA A 4 3.97 -30.17 20.98
C ALA A 4 3.96 -29.82 22.49
N ALA A 5 4.08 -28.55 22.89
CA ALA A 5 3.17 -27.41 22.71
C ALA A 5 1.82 -27.47 23.48
N GLN A 6 1.73 -26.58 24.47
CA GLN A 6 0.62 -25.74 24.92
C GLN A 6 -0.70 -26.36 25.44
N ARG A 7 -1.10 -25.86 26.62
CA ARG A 7 -2.52 -25.67 26.98
C ARG A 7 -2.66 -24.40 27.82
N LYS A 8 -3.10 -23.30 27.19
CA LYS A 8 -3.65 -22.13 27.91
C LYS A 8 -5.15 -22.36 28.10
N GLN A 9 -5.61 -22.15 29.33
CA GLN A 9 -7.01 -22.20 29.73
C GLN A 9 -7.79 -21.02 29.15
N THR A 10 -9.01 -21.31 28.69
CA THR A 10 -10.07 -20.37 28.35
C THR A 10 -10.86 -19.97 29.60
N PRO A 11 -11.31 -18.71 29.75
CA PRO A 11 -12.35 -18.38 30.70
C PRO A 11 -13.75 -18.47 30.06
N LYS A 12 -14.69 -18.85 30.93
CA LYS A 12 -16.09 -19.14 30.67
C LYS A 12 -16.93 -17.88 30.44
N THR A 13 -18.02 -18.13 29.71
CA THR A 13 -19.25 -17.38 29.45
C THR A 13 -19.86 -16.68 30.67
N GLN A 14 -20.47 -15.51 30.46
CA GLN A 14 -21.71 -15.13 31.17
C GLN A 14 -22.60 -14.23 30.28
N LEU A 15 -23.88 -14.58 30.28
CA LEU A 15 -24.98 -14.09 29.46
C LEU A 15 -25.89 -13.12 30.26
N CYS A 16 -26.55 -12.21 29.54
CA CYS A 16 -27.80 -11.48 29.88
C CYS A 16 -27.72 -10.44 31.03
N ILE A 17 -28.40 -9.30 30.99
CA ILE A 17 -29.85 -9.06 30.79
C ILE A 17 -30.04 -7.61 30.30
N ASN A 18 -30.96 -7.36 29.35
CA ASN A 18 -31.55 -6.03 29.09
C ASN A 18 -33.07 -6.16 29.07
N ASP A 19 -33.72 -5.51 30.04
CA ASP A 19 -35.14 -5.18 30.17
C ASP A 19 -35.22 -3.63 30.16
N THR A 20 -36.23 -2.87 29.73
CA THR A 20 -37.56 -3.03 29.11
C THR A 20 -38.08 -1.61 28.80
N THR A 21 -39.06 -1.50 27.87
CA THR A 21 -40.18 -0.49 27.79
C THR A 21 -39.84 0.98 27.46
N ASP A 22 -40.62 1.79 26.73
CA ASP A 22 -42.05 1.89 26.36
C ASP A 22 -42.20 2.58 24.96
N GLY A 23 -43.18 2.29 24.10
CA GLY A 23 -44.54 2.87 24.06
C GLY A 23 -44.71 3.77 22.81
N GLY A 24 -45.45 3.43 21.75
CA GLY A 24 -46.91 3.54 21.54
C GLY A 24 -47.18 4.62 20.46
N ALA A 25 -47.88 4.40 19.32
CA ALA A 25 -49.34 4.37 19.24
C ALA A 25 -49.88 4.14 17.79
N LYS A 26 -50.95 3.30 17.67
CA LYS A 26 -52.26 3.43 16.94
C LYS A 26 -52.28 3.71 15.40
N ALA A 27 -53.16 3.16 14.53
CA ALA A 27 -54.29 2.20 14.52
C ALA A 27 -54.68 1.86 13.02
N PRO A 28 -55.57 0.88 12.71
CA PRO A 28 -55.85 0.29 11.36
C PRO A 28 -57.30 0.58 10.85
N PRO A 29 -57.99 -0.23 9.97
CA PRO A 29 -57.73 -0.84 8.64
C PRO A 29 -58.86 -0.51 7.60
N PHE A 30 -58.87 -1.22 6.45
CA PHE A 30 -59.90 -1.36 5.39
C PHE A 30 -59.88 -0.36 4.21
N PHE A 31 -59.57 -0.85 2.99
CA PHE A 31 -60.56 -1.17 1.95
C PHE A 31 -59.88 -1.70 0.66
N TYR A 32 -60.49 -2.74 0.10
CA TYR A 32 -60.22 -3.39 -1.18
C TYR A 32 -60.22 -2.40 -2.38
N ALA A 33 -59.36 -2.61 -3.38
CA ALA A 33 -59.76 -2.48 -4.79
C ALA A 33 -58.78 -3.18 -5.75
N LEU A 34 -59.38 -3.98 -6.63
CA LEU A 34 -58.82 -4.79 -7.69
C LEU A 34 -58.19 -3.98 -8.84
N GLN A 35 -57.13 -4.57 -9.40
CA GLN A 35 -56.79 -4.71 -10.83
C GLN A 35 -57.15 -3.59 -11.82
N LEU A 36 -56.12 -3.02 -12.44
CA LEU A 36 -56.13 -2.75 -13.89
C LEU A 36 -54.79 -3.13 -14.51
N ARG A 37 -54.85 -4.14 -15.40
CA ARG A 37 -53.77 -4.61 -16.26
C ARG A 37 -53.33 -3.47 -17.20
N ARG A 38 -52.03 -3.15 -17.22
CA ARG A 38 -51.40 -2.50 -18.38
C ARG A 38 -50.14 -3.25 -18.77
N ARG A 39 -50.05 -3.49 -20.07
CA ARG A 39 -49.16 -4.45 -20.77
C ARG A 39 -47.68 -4.13 -20.52
N ALA A 40 -46.91 -5.14 -20.16
CA ALA A 40 -45.45 -5.05 -20.12
C ALA A 40 -44.90 -4.87 -21.55
N ALA A 41 -44.32 -3.71 -21.84
CA ALA A 41 -43.44 -3.55 -22.98
C ALA A 41 -42.14 -4.29 -22.68
N LYS A 42 -41.92 -5.40 -23.39
CA LYS A 42 -40.74 -6.24 -23.25
C LYS A 42 -39.55 -5.54 -23.91
N VAL A 43 -38.93 -4.59 -23.20
CA VAL A 43 -37.65 -4.03 -23.63
C VAL A 43 -36.61 -5.13 -23.47
N ARG A 44 -36.12 -5.63 -24.60
CA ARG A 44 -35.01 -6.59 -24.66
C ARG A 44 -33.73 -5.82 -24.33
N LEU A 45 -33.46 -5.64 -23.04
CA LEU A 45 -32.13 -5.27 -22.57
C LEU A 45 -31.19 -6.39 -22.99
N HIS A 46 -30.48 -6.18 -24.11
CA HIS A 46 -29.30 -6.98 -24.39
C HIS A 46 -28.31 -6.62 -23.29
N SER A 47 -28.19 -7.51 -22.30
CA SER A 47 -27.11 -7.50 -21.34
C SER A 47 -25.81 -7.63 -22.12
N ILE A 48 -25.19 -6.49 -22.43
CA ILE A 48 -23.81 -6.45 -22.87
C ILE A 48 -22.98 -6.81 -21.62
N SER A 49 -22.86 -8.11 -21.36
CA SER A 49 -21.87 -8.65 -20.45
C SER A 49 -20.52 -8.50 -21.15
N LEU A 50 -19.91 -7.30 -21.04
CA LEU A 50 -18.49 -7.17 -21.28
C LEU A 50 -17.80 -8.17 -20.34
N PRO A 51 -16.98 -9.11 -20.84
CA PRO A 51 -16.20 -9.94 -19.94
C PRO A 51 -15.31 -8.99 -19.14
N LEU A 52 -15.30 -9.14 -17.80
CA LEU A 52 -14.23 -8.62 -16.95
C LEU A 52 -12.91 -9.29 -17.37
N LYS A 53 -12.36 -8.94 -18.52
CA LYS A 53 -10.92 -8.77 -18.60
C LYS A 53 -10.68 -7.60 -17.68
N ALA A 54 -10.25 -7.88 -16.46
CA ALA A 54 -9.80 -6.87 -15.51
C ALA A 54 -8.93 -5.89 -16.30
N ILE A 55 -9.46 -4.69 -16.55
CA ILE A 55 -8.63 -3.57 -16.94
C ILE A 55 -7.79 -3.37 -15.69
N ILE A 56 -6.57 -3.88 -15.69
CA ILE A 56 -5.60 -3.57 -14.64
C ILE A 56 -5.35 -2.07 -14.82
N MET A 57 -6.14 -1.25 -14.12
CA MET A 57 -5.93 0.18 -14.08
C MET A 57 -4.65 0.39 -13.29
N ARG A 58 -3.58 0.74 -14.00
CA ARG A 58 -2.33 1.19 -13.37
C ARG A 58 -2.64 2.46 -12.59
N GLU A 59 -2.18 2.52 -11.36
CA GLU A 59 -2.36 3.68 -10.48
C GLU A 59 -1.32 4.73 -10.84
N THR A 60 -1.67 6.00 -10.67
CA THR A 60 -0.75 7.11 -10.85
C THR A 60 -0.20 7.54 -9.50
N HIS A 61 1.11 7.50 -9.35
CA HIS A 61 1.84 7.94 -8.16
C HIS A 61 2.73 9.12 -8.49
N LYS A 62 2.73 10.13 -7.62
CA LYS A 62 3.61 11.29 -7.75
C LYS A 62 4.61 11.30 -6.63
N GLY A 63 5.78 11.85 -6.88
CA GLY A 63 6.81 11.99 -5.89
C GLY A 63 7.82 13.06 -6.24
N SER A 64 8.63 13.39 -5.25
CA SER A 64 9.67 14.39 -5.36
C SER A 64 10.86 14.07 -4.45
N CYS A 65 12.01 14.67 -4.73
CA CYS A 65 13.10 14.69 -3.78
C CYS A 65 12.83 15.71 -2.66
N LEU A 66 13.56 15.64 -1.55
CA LEU A 66 13.34 16.52 -0.38
C LEU A 66 13.42 18.02 -0.71
N CYS A 67 14.29 18.43 -1.65
CA CYS A 67 14.41 19.83 -2.06
C CYS A 67 13.44 20.24 -3.18
N GLY A 68 12.63 19.31 -3.70
CA GLY A 68 11.64 19.57 -4.76
C GLY A 68 12.21 19.77 -6.17
N THR A 69 13.54 19.69 -6.36
CA THR A 69 14.20 19.83 -7.66
C THR A 69 13.79 18.72 -8.62
N VAL A 70 13.84 17.48 -8.15
CA VAL A 70 13.39 16.30 -8.90
C VAL A 70 11.92 16.07 -8.56
N GLN A 71 11.07 16.07 -9.58
CA GLN A 71 9.66 15.70 -9.46
C GLN A 71 9.35 14.67 -10.54
N PHE A 72 8.51 13.70 -10.21
CA PHE A 72 8.22 12.59 -11.10
C PHE A 72 6.81 12.03 -10.94
N GLU A 73 6.35 11.35 -11.98
CA GLU A 73 5.11 10.59 -12.04
C GLU A 73 5.39 9.16 -12.48
N ILE A 74 4.72 8.21 -11.85
CA ILE A 74 4.78 6.77 -12.14
C ILE A 74 3.38 6.27 -12.39
N GLN A 75 3.17 5.56 -13.50
CA GLN A 75 1.96 4.77 -13.73
C GLN A 75 2.30 3.29 -13.57
N ALA A 76 1.84 2.67 -12.50
CA ALA A 76 2.19 1.28 -12.20
C ALA A 76 1.16 0.60 -11.28
N THR A 77 1.27 -0.72 -11.16
CA THR A 77 0.66 -1.47 -10.04
C THR A 77 1.78 -2.15 -9.26
N PHE A 78 2.01 -1.72 -8.02
CA PHE A 78 3.05 -2.29 -7.18
C PHE A 78 2.64 -3.65 -6.61
N LYS A 79 3.19 -4.73 -7.18
CA LYS A 79 2.91 -6.11 -6.74
C LYS A 79 3.81 -6.59 -5.60
N LYS A 80 4.91 -5.90 -5.36
CA LYS A 80 5.87 -6.23 -4.30
C LYS A 80 6.25 -4.96 -3.56
N PHE A 81 6.25 -5.03 -2.24
CA PHE A 81 6.71 -3.97 -1.36
C PHE A 81 7.60 -4.59 -0.28
N PHE A 82 8.91 -4.40 -0.38
CA PHE A 82 9.86 -5.09 0.48
C PHE A 82 10.60 -4.13 1.41
N PHE A 83 10.81 -4.59 2.65
CA PHE A 83 11.76 -4.02 3.59
C PHE A 83 13.06 -4.81 3.53
N CYS A 84 14.09 -4.20 2.93
CA CYS A 84 15.38 -4.83 2.73
C CYS A 84 16.36 -4.44 3.84
N HIS A 85 16.82 -5.45 4.59
CA HIS A 85 17.67 -5.30 5.77
C HIS A 85 19.16 -5.40 5.46
N CYS A 86 19.58 -5.52 4.19
CA CYS A 86 21.01 -5.65 3.87
C CYS A 86 21.78 -4.37 4.20
N SER A 87 23.10 -4.49 4.42
CA SER A 87 23.96 -3.37 4.82
C SER A 87 23.96 -2.22 3.80
N HIS A 88 23.85 -2.52 2.50
CA HIS A 88 23.75 -1.50 1.45
C HIS A 88 22.47 -0.68 1.56
N CYS A 89 21.32 -1.32 1.78
CA CYS A 89 20.04 -0.61 1.95
C CYS A 89 20.02 0.23 3.23
N ARG A 90 20.59 -0.28 4.34
CA ARG A 90 20.73 0.52 5.57
C ARG A 90 21.63 1.73 5.37
N LYS A 91 22.83 1.54 4.82
CA LYS A 91 23.76 2.65 4.52
C LYS A 91 23.19 3.64 3.51
N GLY A 92 22.43 3.15 2.53
CA GLY A 92 21.85 3.97 1.48
C GLY A 92 20.69 4.84 1.94
N THR A 93 19.96 4.43 2.98
CA THR A 93 18.80 5.16 3.52
C THR A 93 19.07 5.84 4.86
N GLY A 94 20.12 5.43 5.58
CA GLY A 94 20.34 5.82 6.97
C GLY A 94 19.35 5.17 7.96
N SER A 95 18.47 4.28 7.50
CA SER A 95 17.41 3.65 8.30
C SER A 95 17.70 2.17 8.63
N ALA A 96 16.85 1.55 9.44
CA ALA A 96 16.89 0.12 9.79
C ALA A 96 16.78 -0.79 8.55
N HIS A 97 16.06 -0.35 7.52
CA HIS A 97 15.89 -1.05 6.25
C HIS A 97 15.61 -0.07 5.10
N GLY A 98 15.81 -0.54 3.87
CA GLY A 98 15.31 0.16 2.67
C GLY A 98 13.91 -0.32 2.31
N SER A 99 12.95 0.61 2.25
CA SER A 99 11.55 0.34 1.89
C SER A 99 11.31 0.60 0.41
N ASN A 100 11.12 -0.46 -0.39
CA ASN A 100 11.05 -0.34 -1.85
C ASN A 100 9.82 -1.05 -2.44
N LEU A 101 9.12 -0.34 -3.32
CA LEU A 101 8.04 -0.83 -4.16
C LEU A 101 8.62 -1.28 -5.50
N PHE A 102 8.04 -2.33 -6.09
CA PHE A 102 8.47 -2.88 -7.37
C PHE A 102 7.30 -3.10 -8.32
N ALA A 103 7.50 -2.73 -9.59
CA ALA A 103 6.59 -3.03 -10.69
C ALA A 103 7.38 -3.44 -11.94
N PHE A 104 6.78 -4.32 -12.75
CA PHE A 104 7.35 -4.89 -13.99
C PHE A 104 6.60 -4.42 -15.25
N ASP A 105 5.73 -3.43 -15.08
CA ASP A 105 4.91 -2.78 -16.11
C ASP A 105 4.63 -1.37 -15.58
N ALA A 106 5.69 -0.56 -15.58
CA ALA A 106 5.65 0.80 -15.07
C ALA A 106 6.05 1.78 -16.17
N ASP A 107 5.27 2.85 -16.30
CA ASP A 107 5.71 4.05 -17.03
C ASP A 107 6.21 5.08 -16.02
N PHE A 108 7.38 5.65 -16.29
CA PHE A 108 8.01 6.65 -15.44
C PHE A 108 8.35 7.91 -16.25
N THR A 109 7.91 9.05 -15.73
CA THR A 109 8.20 10.37 -16.28
C THR A 109 8.80 11.24 -15.19
N CYS A 110 9.98 11.79 -15.43
CA CYS A 110 10.54 12.86 -14.60
C CYS A 110 10.00 14.19 -15.14
N SER A 111 9.18 14.90 -14.38
CA SER A 111 8.59 16.16 -14.81
C SER A 111 9.58 17.33 -14.71
N THR A 112 10.46 17.30 -13.71
CA THR A 112 11.53 18.30 -13.52
C THR A 112 12.78 17.66 -12.95
N GLY A 113 13.95 18.24 -13.23
CA GLY A 113 15.22 17.92 -12.56
C GLY A 113 15.82 16.56 -12.92
N GLU A 114 15.53 16.00 -14.11
CA GLU A 114 16.10 14.72 -14.54
C GLU A 114 17.65 14.75 -14.57
N GLU A 115 18.23 15.90 -14.92
CA GLU A 115 19.67 16.15 -14.93
C GLU A 115 20.33 16.12 -13.53
N ALA A 116 19.53 16.39 -12.49
CA ALA A 116 19.96 16.35 -11.10
C ALA A 116 19.92 14.93 -10.51
N ILE A 117 19.43 13.93 -11.26
CA ILE A 117 19.43 12.54 -10.82
C ILE A 117 20.81 11.91 -11.08
N LYS A 118 21.43 11.39 -10.02
CA LYS A 118 22.63 10.53 -10.12
C LYS A 118 22.28 9.12 -9.70
N SER A 119 23.00 8.14 -10.25
CA SER A 119 22.92 6.75 -9.83
C SER A 119 24.24 6.27 -9.25
N TYR A 120 24.15 5.38 -8.27
CA TYR A 120 25.30 4.65 -7.73
C TYR A 120 25.01 3.14 -7.76
N ASN A 121 25.99 2.38 -8.26
CA ASN A 121 25.98 0.93 -8.28
C ASN A 121 27.05 0.42 -7.33
N VAL A 122 26.70 -0.50 -6.43
CA VAL A 122 27.69 -1.20 -5.62
C VAL A 122 28.41 -2.22 -6.52
N PRO A 123 29.75 -2.16 -6.65
CA PRO A 123 30.52 -3.07 -7.49
C PRO A 123 30.22 -4.54 -7.18
N SER A 124 30.19 -5.37 -8.22
CA SER A 124 29.96 -6.82 -8.11
C SER A 124 28.66 -7.21 -7.40
N SER A 125 27.63 -6.34 -7.47
CA SER A 125 26.32 -6.59 -6.87
C SER A 125 25.20 -6.10 -7.78
N ARG A 126 23.96 -6.51 -7.47
CA ARG A 126 22.75 -5.97 -8.12
C ARG A 126 22.20 -4.72 -7.41
N HIS A 127 22.88 -4.22 -6.39
CA HIS A 127 22.40 -3.05 -5.65
C HIS A 127 22.71 -1.77 -6.45
N ARG A 128 21.63 -1.14 -6.91
CA ARG A 128 21.63 0.16 -7.57
C ARG A 128 20.68 1.09 -6.84
N ARG A 129 21.04 2.36 -6.72
CA ARG A 129 20.14 3.42 -6.27
C ARG A 129 20.29 4.65 -7.15
N SER A 130 19.21 5.42 -7.25
CA SER A 130 19.19 6.77 -7.80
C SER A 130 18.86 7.78 -6.71
N PHE A 131 19.43 8.97 -6.80
CA PHE A 131 19.24 10.04 -5.82
C PHE A 131 19.39 11.41 -6.45
N CYS A 132 18.78 12.43 -5.84
CA CYS A 132 18.98 13.82 -6.21
C CYS A 132 20.39 14.27 -5.77
N GLU A 133 21.17 14.84 -6.68
CA GLU A 133 22.51 15.38 -6.40
C GLU A 133 22.49 16.52 -5.38
N SER A 134 21.43 17.33 -5.39
CA SER A 134 21.33 18.52 -4.54
C SER A 134 21.03 18.22 -3.07
N CYS A 135 20.18 17.23 -2.78
CA CYS A 135 19.74 16.94 -1.40
C CYS A 135 20.03 15.51 -0.94
N GLY A 136 20.53 14.64 -1.83
CA GLY A 136 20.84 13.25 -1.52
C GLY A 136 19.61 12.33 -1.36
N SER A 137 18.39 12.85 -1.47
CA SER A 137 17.17 12.05 -1.30
C SER A 137 17.08 10.96 -2.37
N PRO A 138 16.64 9.75 -1.99
CA PRO A 138 16.48 8.65 -2.95
C PRO A 138 15.31 8.96 -3.90
N VAL A 139 15.48 8.60 -5.17
CA VAL A 139 14.45 8.70 -6.22
C VAL A 139 14.34 7.36 -6.96
N PRO A 140 13.28 7.13 -7.75
CA PRO A 140 13.09 5.87 -8.47
C PRO A 140 14.29 5.49 -9.35
N THR A 141 14.57 4.20 -9.39
CA THR A 141 15.47 3.60 -10.39
C THR A 141 14.62 2.90 -11.43
N TYR A 142 14.61 3.44 -12.65
CA TYR A 142 13.82 2.91 -13.75
C TYR A 142 14.72 2.25 -14.80
N ASP A 143 14.36 1.02 -15.18
CA ASP A 143 14.91 0.30 -16.31
C ASP A 143 13.90 0.36 -17.46
N ARG A 144 14.18 1.25 -18.42
CA ARG A 144 13.31 1.54 -19.57
C ARG A 144 13.15 0.32 -20.48
N GLU A 145 14.16 -0.55 -20.60
CA GLU A 145 14.14 -1.70 -21.51
C GLU A 145 13.18 -2.78 -21.01
N ASN A 146 13.14 -2.99 -19.69
CA ASN A 146 12.33 -4.02 -19.05
C ASN A 146 11.02 -3.49 -18.44
N SER A 147 10.72 -2.19 -18.59
CA SER A 147 9.61 -1.50 -17.91
C SER A 147 9.56 -1.79 -16.41
N PHE A 148 10.75 -1.98 -15.81
CA PHE A 148 10.92 -2.38 -14.43
C PHE A 148 11.36 -1.19 -13.60
N ILE A 149 10.68 -0.96 -12.48
CA ILE A 149 10.98 0.16 -11.59
C ILE A 149 11.13 -0.31 -10.15
N VAL A 150 12.11 0.29 -9.47
CA VAL A 150 12.27 0.22 -8.02
C VAL A 150 12.04 1.62 -7.45
N VAL A 151 11.03 1.75 -6.59
CA VAL A 151 10.60 3.03 -6.03
C VAL A 151 10.82 3.03 -4.52
N PRO A 152 11.72 3.88 -3.99
CA PRO A 152 11.80 4.13 -2.55
C PRO A 152 10.45 4.66 -2.06
N ALA A 153 9.78 3.95 -1.15
CA ALA A 153 8.41 4.28 -0.75
C ALA A 153 8.29 5.71 -0.17
N GLY A 154 9.31 6.15 0.58
CA GLY A 154 9.36 7.50 1.14
C GLY A 154 9.70 8.62 0.15
N SER A 155 9.86 8.32 -1.14
CA SER A 155 9.99 9.34 -2.20
C SER A 155 8.66 9.70 -2.85
N LEU A 156 7.56 9.04 -2.47
CA LEU A 156 6.23 9.31 -3.00
C LEU A 156 5.52 10.36 -2.14
N ASP A 157 4.92 11.34 -2.83
CA ASP A 157 4.07 12.37 -2.24
C ASP A 157 2.59 11.93 -2.17
N THR A 158 2.23 10.93 -2.99
CA THR A 158 0.91 10.29 -2.94
C THR A 158 0.88 9.14 -1.91
N PRO A 159 -0.27 8.89 -1.24
CA PRO A 159 -0.41 7.75 -0.34
C PRO A 159 -0.02 6.42 -1.00
N VAL A 160 0.73 5.60 -0.27
CA VAL A 160 1.08 4.24 -0.70
C VAL A 160 0.05 3.27 -0.11
N LEU A 161 -0.87 2.79 -0.96
CA LEU A 161 -1.92 1.86 -0.55
C LEU A 161 -1.45 0.39 -0.53
N ALA A 162 -0.31 0.09 -1.16
CA ALA A 162 0.28 -1.24 -1.12
C ALA A 162 0.84 -1.54 0.28
N GLU A 163 0.55 -2.72 0.80
CA GLU A 163 1.10 -3.20 2.07
C GLU A 163 2.46 -3.89 1.86
N PRO A 164 3.39 -3.83 2.84
CA PRO A 164 4.64 -4.58 2.79
C PRO A 164 4.38 -6.09 2.64
N THR A 165 4.99 -6.72 1.63
CA THR A 165 4.80 -8.15 1.33
C THR A 165 5.98 -9.02 1.75
N ALA A 166 7.14 -8.45 2.10
CA ALA A 166 8.26 -9.20 2.67
C ALA A 166 9.27 -8.34 3.42
N HIS A 167 9.91 -8.95 4.42
CA HIS A 167 11.21 -8.53 4.94
C HIS A 167 12.28 -9.45 4.35
N ILE A 168 13.32 -8.88 3.74
CA ILE A 168 14.40 -9.65 3.10
C ILE A 168 15.76 -9.30 3.71
N PHE A 169 16.70 -10.24 3.67
CA PHE A 169 18.04 -10.13 4.29
C PHE A 169 18.00 -9.93 5.81
N MET A 170 17.04 -10.55 6.50
CA MET A 170 16.86 -10.45 7.96
C MET A 170 18.09 -10.85 8.78
N GLY A 171 18.97 -11.71 8.26
CA GLY A 171 20.25 -12.02 8.92
C GLY A 171 21.20 -10.82 9.05
N SER A 172 20.94 -9.73 8.33
CA SER A 172 21.65 -8.46 8.45
C SER A 172 20.85 -7.39 9.20
N LYS A 173 19.67 -7.70 9.76
CA LYS A 173 18.79 -6.73 10.43
C LYS A 173 19.56 -5.88 11.45
N ALA A 174 19.22 -4.59 11.50
CA ALA A 174 19.83 -3.69 12.47
C ALA A 174 19.49 -4.13 13.90
N ASN A 175 20.46 -4.10 14.81
CA ASN A 175 20.26 -4.51 16.19
C ASN A 175 19.37 -3.55 17.01
N TRP A 176 19.04 -2.38 16.45
CA TRP A 176 18.10 -1.41 17.03
C TRP A 176 16.68 -1.49 16.45
N ASP A 177 16.40 -2.42 15.52
CA ASP A 177 15.10 -2.57 14.84
C ASP A 177 14.17 -3.53 15.60
N GLU A 178 14.11 -3.42 16.93
CA GLU A 178 13.28 -4.26 17.81
C GLU A 178 12.58 -3.39 18.84
N LYS A 179 11.33 -3.76 19.17
CA LYS A 179 10.52 -3.09 20.22
C LYS A 179 10.31 -1.60 19.95
N LEU A 180 10.28 -1.18 18.69
CA LEU A 180 10.05 0.21 18.30
C LEU A 180 8.61 0.66 18.63
N GLU A 181 7.70 -0.29 18.84
CA GLU A 181 6.34 -0.04 19.28
C GLU A 181 6.24 0.35 20.76
N ASP A 182 7.25 0.00 21.57
CA ASP A 182 7.29 0.19 23.02
C ASP A 182 7.92 1.53 23.44
N VAL A 183 8.59 2.23 22.51
CA VAL A 183 9.20 3.55 22.80
C VAL A 183 8.14 4.66 22.78
N THR A 184 8.39 5.74 23.51
CA THR A 184 7.52 6.93 23.53
C THR A 184 7.34 7.50 22.12
N LYS A 185 6.10 7.83 21.75
CA LYS A 185 5.72 8.35 20.44
C LYS A 185 5.29 9.80 20.57
N PHE A 186 5.72 10.62 19.64
CA PHE A 186 5.35 12.02 19.54
C PHE A 186 4.83 12.28 18.12
N ASP A 187 3.73 13.02 18.01
CA ASP A 187 3.19 13.43 16.70
C ASP A 187 4.08 14.51 16.05
N GLU A 188 4.83 15.25 16.86
CA GLU A 188 5.72 16.34 16.45
C GLU A 188 7.09 16.23 17.14
N LEU A 189 7.97 17.21 16.91
CA LEU A 189 9.28 17.27 17.55
C LEU A 189 9.14 17.23 19.09
N PRO A 190 9.82 16.29 19.79
CA PRO A 190 9.80 16.24 21.25
C PRO A 190 10.29 17.56 21.85
N LYS A 191 9.55 18.11 22.81
CA LYS A 191 9.89 19.34 23.53
C LYS A 191 10.79 19.07 24.73
#